data_AF-A0A0F9CH85-F1
#
_entry.id   AF-A0A0F9CH85-F1
#
_cell.length_a   1.000
_cell.length_b   1.000
_cell.length_c   1.000
_cell.angle_alpha   90.00
_cell.angle_beta   90.00
_cell.angle_gamma   90.00
#
_symmetry.space_group_name_H-M   'P 1'
#
loop_
_entity.id
_entity.type
_entity.pdbx_description
1 polymer ?
#
loop_
_entity_poly.entity_id
_entity_poly.type
_entity_poly.pdbx_seq_one_letter_code
_entity_poly.pdbx_strand_id
1 'polypeptide(L)'
;MSKLKLSSTVPQVVTILNGAALSEAIVFGPYSKGVIHMPAAWTAADIGFHISSDPDGVYQPLYDGANPVVISGPDADRVFPLPAGLAPAHYFKLWSNTAGADTNQGADRVIIVELKA
;
A
#
# COMPACT_ATOMS: atom_id res chain seq x y z
N MET A 1 13.27 36.02 -1.72
CA MET A 1 12.79 34.90 -2.55
C MET A 1 12.97 33.61 -1.75
N SER A 2 11.90 33.09 -1.17
CA SER A 2 11.94 31.77 -0.49
C SER A 2 12.07 30.70 -1.58
N LYS A 3 13.11 29.87 -1.51
CA LYS A 3 13.23 28.71 -2.40
C LYS A 3 12.08 27.76 -2.05
N LEU A 4 11.12 27.63 -2.96
CA LEU A 4 10.08 26.61 -2.91
C LEU A 4 10.80 25.25 -2.82
N LYS A 5 10.81 24.63 -1.63
CA LYS A 5 11.29 23.25 -1.47
C LYS A 5 10.25 22.38 -2.16
N LEU A 6 10.46 22.07 -3.43
CA LEU A 6 9.64 21.10 -4.16
C LEU A 6 9.66 19.82 -3.33
N SER A 7 8.54 19.48 -2.70
CA SER A 7 8.37 18.19 -2.03
C SER A 7 8.50 17.13 -3.13
N SER A 8 9.63 16.45 -3.19
CA SER A 8 9.92 15.41 -4.18
C SER A 8 9.05 14.20 -3.87
N THR A 9 8.30 13.72 -4.85
CA THR A 9 7.62 12.44 -4.74
C THR A 9 8.55 11.31 -5.16
N VAL A 10 8.49 10.17 -4.48
CA VAL A 10 9.36 9.02 -4.71
C VAL A 10 8.52 7.79 -5.04
N PRO A 11 8.64 7.20 -6.24
CA PRO A 11 7.96 5.97 -6.57
C PRO A 11 8.69 4.76 -5.98
N GLN A 12 7.93 3.85 -5.36
CA GLN A 12 8.35 2.51 -4.98
C GLN A 12 7.51 1.50 -5.76
N VAL A 13 8.16 0.54 -6.41
CA VAL A 13 7.49 -0.52 -7.17
C VAL A 13 7.51 -1.78 -6.33
N VAL A 14 6.34 -2.37 -6.09
CA VAL A 14 6.21 -3.63 -5.36
C VAL A 14 5.34 -4.61 -6.16
N THR A 15 5.47 -5.89 -5.85
CA THR A 15 4.71 -6.95 -6.50
C THR A 15 3.99 -7.79 -5.47
N ILE A 16 2.68 -7.97 -5.63
CA ILE A 16 2.00 -9.12 -5.01
C ILE A 16 2.17 -10.29 -5.98
N LEU A 17 2.98 -11.27 -5.59
CA LEU A 17 3.29 -12.43 -6.41
C LEU A 17 2.05 -13.30 -6.65
N ASN A 18 2.04 -14.04 -7.77
CA ASN A 18 1.06 -15.09 -8.03
C ASN A 18 1.01 -16.09 -6.86
N GLY A 19 -0.20 -16.37 -6.37
CA GLY A 19 -0.43 -17.24 -5.23
C GLY A 19 -0.17 -16.58 -3.87
N ALA A 20 0.19 -15.30 -3.82
CA ALA A 20 0.37 -14.54 -2.58
C ALA A 20 -0.70 -13.45 -2.42
N ALA A 21 -0.86 -12.98 -1.19
CA ALA A 21 -1.73 -11.85 -0.84
C ALA A 21 -0.95 -10.61 -0.34
N LEU A 22 0.36 -10.72 -0.11
CA LEU A 22 1.20 -9.64 0.40
C LEU A 22 2.31 -9.27 -0.59
N SER A 23 2.61 -7.98 -0.65
CA SER A 23 3.76 -7.46 -1.39
C SER A 23 5.08 -7.57 -0.63
N GLU A 24 6.19 -7.15 -1.25
CA GLU A 24 7.39 -6.77 -0.50
C GLU A 24 7.13 -5.53 0.38
N ALA A 25 8.06 -5.29 1.32
CA ALA A 25 8.01 -4.15 2.24
C ALA A 25 8.23 -2.82 1.51
N ILE A 26 7.45 -1.82 1.90
CA ILE A 26 7.52 -0.43 1.45
C ILE A 26 8.02 0.42 2.60
N VAL A 27 9.00 1.29 2.33
CA VAL A 27 9.55 2.23 3.33
C VAL A 27 8.69 3.49 3.34
N PHE A 28 8.02 3.77 4.46
CA PHE A 28 7.10 4.91 4.59
C PHE A 28 7.55 5.97 5.60
N GLY A 29 8.37 5.62 6.61
CA GLY A 29 8.77 6.50 7.71
C GLY A 29 9.25 7.93 7.35
N PRO A 30 9.95 8.18 6.23
CA PRO A 30 10.34 9.54 5.83
C PRO A 30 9.24 10.30 5.05
N TYR A 31 8.06 9.72 4.86
CA TYR A 31 6.94 10.23 4.09
C TYR A 31 5.68 10.36 4.95
N SER A 32 4.74 11.22 4.53
CA SER A 32 3.50 11.50 5.27
C SER A 32 2.24 11.10 4.53
N LYS A 33 2.33 10.90 3.21
CA LYS A 33 1.20 10.58 2.32
C LYS A 33 1.70 9.99 1.00
N GLY A 34 0.76 9.52 0.19
CA GLY A 34 1.07 9.03 -1.14
C GLY A 34 -0.17 8.59 -1.90
N VAL A 35 0.07 8.02 -3.07
CA VAL A 35 -0.96 7.40 -3.91
C VAL A 35 -0.49 6.02 -4.38
N ILE A 36 -1.45 5.15 -4.67
CA ILE A 36 -1.23 3.83 -5.28
C ILE A 36 -1.74 3.90 -6.71
N HIS A 37 -0.92 3.48 -7.67
CA HIS A 37 -1.30 3.29 -9.06
C HIS A 37 -1.61 1.80 -9.27
N MET A 38 -2.88 1.50 -9.52
CA MET A 38 -3.34 0.14 -9.73
C MET A 38 -2.92 -0.37 -11.12
N PRO A 39 -2.46 -1.62 -11.25
CA PRO A 39 -2.17 -2.20 -12.55
C PRO A 39 -3.46 -2.47 -13.34
N ALA A 40 -3.35 -2.44 -14.67
CA ALA A 40 -4.40 -2.90 -15.59
C ALA A 40 -4.91 -4.31 -15.28
N ALA A 41 -4.04 -5.14 -14.71
CA ALA A 41 -4.33 -6.53 -14.42
C ALA A 41 -5.08 -6.74 -13.09
N TRP A 42 -5.39 -5.70 -12.31
CA TRP A 42 -6.12 -5.89 -11.05
C TRP A 42 -7.55 -6.40 -11.31
N THR A 43 -7.92 -7.53 -10.71
CA THR A 43 -9.21 -8.18 -11.00
C THR A 43 -10.09 -8.44 -9.78
N ALA A 44 -9.56 -8.31 -8.56
CA ALA A 44 -10.32 -8.57 -7.34
C ALA A 44 -9.57 -8.08 -6.10
N ALA A 45 -10.32 -7.95 -4.99
CA ALA A 45 -9.89 -7.59 -3.64
C ALA A 45 -9.72 -6.08 -3.38
N ASP A 46 -9.92 -5.73 -2.12
CA ASP A 46 -9.52 -4.46 -1.55
C ASP A 46 -7.99 -4.43 -1.37
N ILE A 47 -7.43 -3.24 -1.23
CA ILE A 47 -6.03 -3.07 -0.83
C ILE A 47 -5.99 -2.68 0.64
N GLY A 48 -5.65 -3.63 1.50
CA GLY A 48 -5.31 -3.41 2.90
C GLY A 48 -3.84 -3.11 3.11
N PHE A 49 -3.49 -2.88 4.37
CA PHE A 49 -2.13 -2.53 4.78
C PHE A 49 -1.72 -3.38 5.97
N HIS A 50 -0.62 -4.10 5.85
CA HIS A 50 0.08 -4.63 7.02
C HIS A 50 1.24 -3.70 7.36
N ILE A 51 1.46 -3.41 8.64
CA ILE A 51 2.53 -2.51 9.09
C ILE A 51 3.55 -3.24 9.96
N SER A 52 4.77 -2.71 10.02
CA SER A 52 5.80 -3.14 10.95
C SER A 52 6.67 -1.96 11.39
N SER A 53 7.32 -2.10 12.54
CA SER A 53 8.35 -1.17 13.03
C SER A 53 9.75 -1.51 12.53
N ASP A 54 9.93 -2.68 11.91
CA ASP A 54 11.19 -3.22 11.41
C ASP A 54 11.00 -3.62 9.93
N PRO A 55 11.92 -3.26 9.01
CA PRO A 55 11.79 -3.63 7.59
C PRO A 55 11.64 -5.14 7.37
N ASP A 56 12.30 -5.96 8.18
CA ASP A 56 12.31 -7.43 8.08
C ASP A 56 11.46 -8.10 9.19
N GLY A 57 10.70 -7.29 9.93
CA GLY A 57 9.89 -7.74 11.05
C GLY A 57 8.61 -8.48 10.68
N VAL A 58 7.81 -8.79 11.70
CA VAL A 58 6.46 -9.30 11.52
C VAL A 58 5.54 -8.15 11.09
N TYR A 59 4.79 -8.36 10.01
CA TYR A 59 3.84 -7.41 9.46
C TYR A 59 2.41 -7.79 9.88
N GLN A 60 1.76 -6.92 10.64
CA GLN A 60 0.40 -7.13 11.16
C GLN A 60 -0.60 -6.25 10.42
N PRO A 61 -1.83 -6.73 10.15
CA PRO A 61 -2.86 -5.92 9.52
C PRO A 61 -3.17 -4.68 10.36
N LEU A 62 -3.29 -3.54 9.69
CA LEU A 62 -3.67 -2.27 10.31
C LEU A 62 -5.19 -2.17 10.41
N TYR A 63 -5.69 -1.85 11.61
CA TYR A 63 -7.12 -1.68 11.89
C TYR A 63 -7.42 -0.27 12.39
N ASP A 64 -8.61 0.21 12.04
CA ASP A 64 -9.28 1.34 12.68
C ASP A 64 -10.55 0.82 13.37
N GLY A 65 -10.47 0.67 14.70
CA GLY A 65 -11.47 -0.06 15.48
C GLY A 65 -11.55 -1.53 15.07
N ALA A 66 -12.73 -1.98 14.65
CA ALA A 66 -12.98 -3.36 14.24
C ALA A 66 -12.73 -3.64 12.75
N ASN A 67 -12.47 -2.59 11.94
CA ASN A 67 -12.34 -2.72 10.50
C ASN A 67 -10.88 -2.59 10.06
N PRO A 68 -10.41 -3.39 9.09
CA PRO A 68 -9.10 -3.18 8.51
C PRO A 68 -9.09 -1.84 7.77
N VAL A 69 -7.96 -1.13 7.83
CA VAL A 69 -7.71 0.04 6.98
C VAL A 69 -7.50 -0.48 5.56
N VAL A 70 -8.37 -0.07 4.63
CA VAL A 70 -8.35 -0.52 3.24
C VAL A 70 -8.68 0.61 2.26
N ILE A 71 -8.23 0.43 1.01
CA ILE A 71 -8.83 1.04 -0.17
C ILE A 71 -9.84 0.03 -0.70
N SER A 72 -11.13 0.32 -0.55
CA SER A 72 -12.21 -0.58 -0.95
C SER A 72 -12.49 -0.52 -2.45
N GLY A 73 -12.58 -1.70 -3.08
CA GLY A 73 -12.91 -1.87 -4.50
C GLY A 73 -12.06 -1.03 -5.46
N PRO A 74 -10.72 -1.07 -5.41
CA PRO A 74 -9.90 -0.30 -6.32
C PRO A 74 -10.02 -0.84 -7.75
N ASP A 75 -10.48 0.01 -8.67
CA ASP A 75 -10.55 -0.30 -10.09
C ASP A 75 -9.12 -0.39 -10.70
N ALA A 76 -8.96 -1.27 -11.68
CA ALA A 76 -7.75 -1.32 -12.51
C ALA A 76 -7.50 0.02 -13.23
N ASP A 77 -6.23 0.31 -13.53
CA ASP A 77 -5.78 1.53 -14.22
C ASP A 77 -6.20 2.85 -13.53
N ARG A 78 -6.49 2.81 -12.24
CA ARG A 78 -6.80 3.99 -11.43
C ARG A 78 -5.76 4.27 -10.36
N VAL A 79 -5.78 5.50 -9.88
CA VAL A 79 -4.89 6.01 -8.84
C VAL A 79 -5.72 6.34 -7.61
N PHE A 80 -5.31 5.83 -6.46
CA PHE A 80 -6.03 6.01 -5.19
C PHE A 80 -5.10 6.61 -4.13
N PRO A 81 -5.60 7.54 -3.29
CA PRO A 81 -4.81 8.05 -2.18
C PRO A 81 -4.57 6.96 -1.13
N LEU A 82 -3.39 6.98 -0.51
CA LEU A 82 -3.14 6.18 0.70
C LEU A 82 -4.07 6.67 1.83
N PRO A 83 -4.69 5.77 2.61
CA PRO A 83 -5.51 6.16 3.74
C PRO A 83 -4.73 6.95 4.80
N ALA A 84 -5.35 7.95 5.40
CA ALA A 84 -4.73 8.76 6.45
C ALA A 84 -4.31 7.93 7.68
N GLY A 85 -5.00 6.83 7.95
CA GLY A 85 -4.66 5.89 9.04
C GLY A 85 -3.29 5.22 8.89
N LEU A 86 -2.68 5.28 7.70
CA LEU A 86 -1.33 4.76 7.44
C LEU A 86 -0.21 5.72 7.87
N ALA A 87 -0.54 6.99 8.17
CA ALA A 87 0.41 8.02 8.60
C ALA A 87 1.41 7.62 9.73
N PRO A 88 1.04 6.81 10.75
CA PRO A 88 1.97 6.41 11.80
C PRO A 88 2.89 5.23 11.43
N ALA A 89 2.74 4.62 10.25
CA ALA A 89 3.55 3.47 9.84
C ALA A 89 5.00 3.87 9.51
N HIS A 90 5.96 2.99 9.80
CA HIS A 90 7.34 3.14 9.30
C HIS A 90 7.57 2.30 8.05
N TYR A 91 7.05 1.07 8.07
CA TYR A 91 7.06 0.14 6.96
C TYR A 91 5.67 -0.44 6.78
N PHE A 92 5.27 -0.67 5.53
CA PHE A 92 4.04 -1.39 5.26
C PHE A 92 4.16 -2.32 4.06
N LYS A 93 3.25 -3.29 3.97
CA LYS A 93 3.02 -4.14 2.80
C LYS A 93 1.61 -3.91 2.30
N LEU A 94 1.43 -3.94 0.99
CA LEU A 94 0.10 -3.99 0.40
C LEU A 94 -0.47 -5.38 0.62
N TRP A 95 -1.72 -5.43 1.06
CA TRP A 95 -2.45 -6.64 1.35
C TRP A 95 -3.64 -6.76 0.42
N SER A 96 -3.65 -7.77 -0.44
CA SER A 96 -4.84 -8.13 -1.17
C SER A 96 -5.85 -8.75 -0.21
N ASN A 97 -6.88 -7.96 0.12
CA ASN A 97 -7.79 -8.25 1.20
C ASN A 97 -9.22 -8.46 0.70
N THR A 98 -9.92 -9.43 1.26
CA THR A 98 -11.38 -9.49 1.15
C THR A 98 -11.95 -9.80 2.53
N ALA A 99 -12.73 -8.86 3.07
CA ALA A 99 -13.39 -8.99 4.37
C ALA A 99 -12.42 -9.38 5.52
N GLY A 100 -11.21 -8.81 5.54
CA GLY A 100 -10.24 -9.10 6.61
C GLY A 100 -9.45 -10.41 6.43
N ALA A 101 -9.54 -11.07 5.27
CA ALA A 101 -8.78 -12.27 4.94
C ALA A 101 -7.92 -12.08 3.67
N ASP A 102 -6.90 -12.93 3.53
CA ASP A 102 -6.03 -13.00 2.35
C ASP A 102 -6.81 -13.39 1.10
N THR A 103 -6.66 -12.61 0.04
CA THR A 103 -7.09 -12.97 -1.31
C THR A 103 -5.85 -13.16 -2.18
N ASN A 104 -5.46 -14.43 -2.38
CA ASN A 104 -4.30 -14.76 -3.21
C ASN A 104 -4.54 -14.33 -4.66
N GLN A 105 -3.56 -13.63 -5.24
CA GLN A 105 -3.65 -13.17 -6.62
C GLN A 105 -3.41 -14.31 -7.61
N GLY A 106 -4.17 -14.32 -8.71
CA GLY A 106 -4.04 -15.34 -9.76
C GLY A 106 -2.92 -15.08 -10.78
N ALA A 107 -2.20 -13.97 -10.62
CA ALA A 107 -1.03 -13.58 -11.41
C ALA A 107 -0.26 -12.48 -10.65
N ASP A 108 0.99 -12.22 -11.04
CA ASP A 108 1.79 -11.14 -10.44
C ASP A 108 1.10 -9.78 -10.64
N ARG A 109 1.02 -9.00 -9.56
CA ARG A 109 0.46 -7.64 -9.55
C ARG A 109 1.54 -6.64 -9.22
N VAL A 110 2.09 -6.01 -10.25
CA VAL A 110 3.06 -4.92 -10.11
C VAL A 110 2.31 -3.63 -9.81
N ILE A 111 2.60 -3.01 -8.67
CA ILE A 111 1.91 -1.84 -8.15
C ILE A 111 2.95 -0.75 -7.89
N ILE A 112 2.64 0.49 -8.30
CA ILE A 112 3.48 1.66 -8.02
C ILE A 112 2.86 2.41 -6.84
N VAL A 113 3.68 2.66 -5.82
CA VAL A 113 3.33 3.50 -4.68
C VAL A 113 4.17 4.77 -4.75
N GLU A 114 3.51 5.90 -5.02
CA GLU A 114 4.15 7.20 -5.11
C GLU A 114 4.04 7.92 -3.75
N LEU A 115 5.16 8.15 -3.07
CA LEU A 115 5.22 8.67 -1.69
C LEU A 115 5.76 10.09 -1.59
N LYS A 116 5.19 10.86 -0.67
CA LYS A 116 5.48 12.28 -0.48
C LYS A 116 5.73 12.61 0.99
N ALA A 117 6.82 13.34 1.24
CA ALA A 117 7.12 13.94 2.53
C ALA A 117 6.23 15.15 2.80
#